data_AF-A0A955VDK2-F1
#
_entry.id   AF-A0A955VDK2-F1
#
_cell.length_a   1.000
_cell.length_b   1.000
_cell.length_c   1.000
_cell.angle_alpha   90.00
_cell.angle_beta   90.00
_cell.angle_gamma   90.00
#
_symmetry.space_group_name_H-M   'P 1'
#
loop_
_entity.id
_entity.type
_entity.pdbx_description
1 polymer ?
#
loop_
_entity_poly.entity_id
_entity_poly.type
_entity_poly.pdbx_seq_one_letter_code
_entity_poly.pdbx_strand_id
1 'polypeptide(L)'
;MGERNPRLDALRGVAILAMIVDHATVLVFGVERLAWNGRAVGRLAEPLFVVLFGYFLEHRSSDLPSRSAPGALGPSDAAARRRPLGRRAAQILLAAAIVEPLFYGVFVHLDILATLLLVLLLHAALGRAFVLCAPLFLLAPWDPTAAWLNYPLFLVASQAAAGALLRTRGGLAAS
;
A
#
# COMPACT_ATOMS: atom_id res chain seq x y z
N MET A 1 8.82 1.03 20.55
CA MET A 1 8.59 1.90 19.37
C MET A 1 9.69 1.55 18.39
N GLY A 2 9.36 0.95 17.23
CA GLY A 2 10.40 0.72 16.22
C GLY A 2 10.96 2.07 15.76
N GLU A 3 12.28 2.22 15.73
CA GLU A 3 12.92 3.44 15.23
C GLU A 3 12.36 3.79 13.85
N ARG A 4 11.95 5.04 13.66
CA ARG A 4 11.57 5.54 12.34
C ARG A 4 12.80 5.46 11.45
N ASN A 5 12.70 4.75 10.32
CA ASN A 5 13.77 4.71 9.33
C ASN A 5 13.58 5.89 8.36
N PRO A 6 14.39 6.96 8.46
CA PRO A 6 14.21 8.16 7.63
C PRO A 6 14.40 7.87 6.14
N ARG A 7 15.19 6.83 5.79
CA ARG A 7 15.41 6.44 4.38
C ARG A 7 14.14 5.89 3.74
N LEU A 8 13.34 5.13 4.49
CA LEU A 8 12.07 4.58 4.00
C LEU A 8 10.99 5.65 3.86
N ASP A 9 10.95 6.61 4.80
CA ASP A 9 10.04 7.76 4.70
C ASP A 9 10.40 8.64 3.49
N ALA A 10 11.70 8.86 3.24
CA ALA A 10 12.17 9.55 2.03
C ALA A 10 11.80 8.79 0.76
N LEU A 11 12.01 7.47 0.71
CA LEU A 11 11.66 6.63 -0.44
C LEU A 11 10.16 6.67 -0.74
N ARG A 12 9.30 6.71 0.30
CA ARG A 12 7.86 6.91 0.14
C ARG A 12 7.54 8.27 -0.48
N GLY A 13 8.19 9.33 -0.01
CA GLY A 13 8.04 10.67 -0.59
C GLY A 13 8.42 10.70 -2.07
N VAL A 14 9.53 10.05 -2.44
CA VAL A 14 9.99 9.92 -3.83
C VAL A 14 8.98 9.15 -4.68
N ALA A 15 8.44 8.03 -4.19
CA ALA A 15 7.44 7.25 -4.93
C ALA A 15 6.16 8.07 -5.19
N ILE A 16 5.68 8.82 -4.19
CA ILE A 16 4.52 9.72 -4.35
C ILE A 16 4.82 10.81 -5.38
N LEU A 17 5.98 11.45 -5.29
CA LEU A 17 6.36 12.51 -6.23
C LEU A 17 6.47 11.97 -7.66
N ALA A 18 7.10 10.81 -7.85
CA ALA A 18 7.23 10.16 -9.15
C ALA A 18 5.86 9.84 -9.75
N MET A 19 4.92 9.35 -8.94
CA MET A 19 3.54 9.11 -9.37
C MET A 19 2.83 10.41 -9.79
N ILE A 20 2.94 11.48 -9.00
CA ILE A 20 2.37 12.79 -9.34
C ILE A 20 2.95 13.32 -10.66
N VAL A 21 4.27 13.24 -10.83
CA VAL A 21 4.95 13.67 -12.07
C VAL A 21 4.46 12.86 -13.26
N ASP A 22 4.35 11.54 -13.13
CA ASP A 22 3.83 10.68 -14.19
C ASP A 22 2.41 11.11 -14.62
N HIS A 23 1.50 11.29 -13.65
CA HIS A 23 0.13 11.74 -13.93
C HIS A 23 0.08 13.14 -14.56
N ALA A 24 0.88 14.08 -14.03
CA ALA A 24 0.99 15.42 -14.59
C ALA A 24 1.52 15.41 -16.03
N THR A 25 2.49 14.55 -16.34
CA THR A 25 3.00 14.41 -17.70
C THR A 25 1.95 13.85 -18.66
N VAL A 26 1.12 12.91 -18.22
CA VAL A 26 0.01 12.41 -19.05
C VAL A 26 -1.03 13.51 -19.30
N LEU A 27 -1.36 14.31 -18.28
CA LEU A 27 -2.30 15.43 -18.42
C LEU A 27 -1.77 16.52 -19.37
N VAL A 28 -0.48 16.86 -19.31
CA VAL A 28 0.11 17.95 -20.09
C VAL A 28 0.41 17.53 -21.53
N PHE A 29 0.95 16.33 -21.74
CA PHE A 29 1.46 15.89 -23.04
C PHE A 29 0.51 14.96 -23.80
N GLY A 30 -0.57 14.51 -23.16
CA GLY A 30 -1.50 13.52 -23.68
C GLY A 30 -0.90 12.10 -23.70
N VAL A 31 -1.78 11.10 -23.81
CA VAL A 31 -1.44 9.67 -23.71
C VAL A 31 -0.51 9.21 -24.84
N GLU A 32 -0.59 9.84 -26.01
CA GLU A 32 0.07 9.37 -27.24
C GLU A 32 1.55 9.77 -27.34
N ARG A 33 1.99 10.89 -26.76
CA ARG A 33 3.37 11.41 -26.97
C ARG A 33 4.42 10.83 -26.03
N LEU A 34 4.01 10.14 -24.97
CA LEU A 34 4.91 9.68 -23.89
C LEU A 34 5.29 8.20 -24.02
N ALA A 35 5.65 7.73 -25.22
CA ALA A 35 5.69 6.30 -25.49
C ALA A 35 6.81 5.51 -24.79
N TRP A 36 7.98 6.09 -24.48
CA TRP A 36 9.15 5.29 -24.08
C TRP A 36 9.81 5.63 -22.73
N ASN A 37 10.10 6.90 -22.42
CA ASN A 37 10.91 7.22 -21.22
C ASN A 37 10.10 7.62 -19.98
N GLY A 38 9.02 8.40 -20.14
CA GLY A 38 8.18 8.82 -19.00
C GLY A 38 7.47 7.65 -18.33
N ARG A 39 6.92 6.73 -19.13
CA ARG A 39 6.22 5.54 -18.62
C ARG A 39 7.12 4.60 -17.83
N ALA A 40 8.42 4.54 -18.10
CA ALA A 40 9.31 3.64 -17.37
C ALA A 40 9.44 4.03 -15.90
N VAL A 41 9.50 5.33 -15.61
CA VAL A 41 9.55 5.84 -14.24
C VAL A 41 8.21 5.64 -13.53
N GLY A 42 7.09 5.95 -14.18
CA GLY A 42 5.75 5.68 -13.66
C GLY A 42 5.53 4.20 -13.34
N ARG A 43 5.92 3.31 -14.27
CA ARG A 43 5.83 1.84 -14.12
C ARG A 43 6.67 1.27 -12.98
N LEU A 44 7.72 1.98 -12.54
CA LEU A 44 8.52 1.58 -11.38
C LEU A 44 8.03 2.24 -10.08
N ALA A 45 7.50 3.46 -10.18
CA ALA A 45 6.98 4.20 -9.04
C ALA A 45 5.79 3.48 -8.40
N GLU A 46 4.91 2.91 -9.23
CA GLU A 46 3.73 2.19 -8.78
C GLU A 46 4.04 0.92 -7.96
N PRO A 47 4.79 -0.08 -8.46
CA PRO A 47 5.12 -1.27 -7.66
C PRO A 47 5.94 -0.90 -6.42
N LEU A 48 6.81 0.10 -6.51
CA LEU A 48 7.54 0.61 -5.35
C LEU A 48 6.57 1.19 -4.30
N PHE A 49 5.61 1.99 -4.73
CA PHE A 49 4.60 2.57 -3.84
C PHE A 49 3.76 1.49 -3.16
N VAL A 50 3.32 0.47 -3.90
CA VAL A 50 2.52 -0.64 -3.38
C VAL A 50 3.31 -1.49 -2.37
N VAL A 51 4.58 -1.78 -2.66
CA VAL A 51 5.48 -2.47 -1.72
C VAL A 51 5.67 -1.65 -0.45
N LEU A 52 5.93 -0.35 -0.57
CA LEU A 52 6.05 0.54 0.58
C LEU A 52 4.75 0.61 1.40
N PHE A 53 3.60 0.68 0.72
CA PHE A 53 2.29 0.63 1.36
C PHE A 53 2.14 -0.64 2.21
N GLY A 54 2.43 -1.80 1.61
CA GLY A 54 2.43 -3.09 2.31
C GLY A 54 3.37 -3.14 3.52
N TYR A 55 4.59 -2.61 3.37
CA TYR A 55 5.57 -2.51 4.46
C TYR A 55 5.03 -1.72 5.66
N PHE A 56 4.25 -0.67 5.42
CA PHE A 56 3.67 0.15 6.48
C PHE A 56 2.36 -0.41 7.08
N LEU A 57 1.71 -1.39 6.45
CA LEU A 57 0.51 -2.07 7.00
C LEU A 57 0.86 -2.96 8.20
N GLU A 58 1.93 -3.73 8.10
CA GLU A 58 2.25 -4.84 9.02
C GLU A 58 2.80 -4.40 10.39
N HIS A 59 3.09 -3.11 10.59
CA HIS A 59 3.67 -2.55 11.83
C HIS A 59 2.80 -2.78 13.09
N ARG A 60 1.54 -3.21 12.95
CA ARG A 60 0.63 -3.44 14.09
C ARG A 60 0.50 -4.89 14.52
N SER A 61 0.72 -5.85 13.62
CA SER A 61 0.51 -7.27 13.92
C SER A 61 1.47 -7.77 14.99
N SER A 62 2.68 -7.21 15.05
CA SER A 62 3.74 -7.55 16.00
C SER A 62 3.61 -6.89 17.37
N ASP A 63 2.69 -5.93 17.55
CA ASP A 63 2.43 -5.25 18.84
C ASP A 63 1.43 -6.02 19.72
N LEU A 64 1.07 -7.27 19.35
CA LEU A 64 0.40 -8.17 20.28
C LEU A 64 1.31 -8.34 21.50
N PRO A 65 0.85 -7.96 22.72
CA PRO A 65 1.70 -7.95 23.89
C PRO A 65 2.27 -9.35 24.08
N SER A 66 3.60 -9.42 24.11
CA SER A 66 4.39 -10.60 24.46
C SER A 66 4.07 -11.02 25.89
N ARG A 67 2.87 -11.54 26.15
CA ARG A 67 2.39 -12.13 27.40
C ARG A 67 3.10 -11.54 28.62
N SER A 68 3.07 -10.21 28.75
CA SER A 68 3.77 -9.54 29.82
C SER A 68 3.12 -9.94 31.13
N ALA A 69 3.99 -10.28 32.08
CA ALA A 69 3.72 -10.71 33.44
C ALA A 69 2.48 -10.07 34.09
N PRO A 70 1.78 -10.82 34.97
CA PRO A 70 0.64 -10.31 35.72
C PRO A 70 1.12 -9.16 36.63
N GLY A 71 0.84 -7.90 36.27
CA GLY A 71 1.13 -6.79 37.18
C GLY A 71 1.09 -5.36 36.67
N ALA A 72 1.21 -5.08 35.36
CA ALA A 72 1.40 -3.68 34.95
C ALA A 72 0.68 -3.30 33.65
N LEU A 73 -0.44 -2.56 33.80
CA LEU A 73 -0.78 -1.31 33.10
C LEU A 73 -2.29 -1.06 33.20
N GLY A 74 -2.67 0.13 33.66
CA GLY A 74 -4.06 0.52 33.85
C GLY A 74 -4.84 0.64 32.51
N PRO A 75 -6.19 0.56 32.56
CA PRO A 75 -7.07 0.54 31.38
C PRO A 75 -6.97 1.78 30.48
N SER A 76 -6.38 2.87 30.96
CA SER A 76 -6.21 4.14 30.22
C SER A 76 -5.19 4.04 29.06
N ASP A 77 -4.12 3.27 29.22
CA ASP A 77 -3.03 3.22 28.21
C ASP A 77 -3.32 2.26 27.05
N ALA A 78 -4.23 1.31 27.26
CA ALA A 78 -4.66 0.36 26.24
C ALA A 78 -5.54 1.02 25.15
N ALA A 79 -6.31 2.06 25.50
CA ALA A 79 -7.14 2.80 24.57
C ALA A 79 -6.31 3.71 23.64
N ALA A 80 -5.24 4.33 24.16
CA ALA A 80 -4.35 5.19 23.39
C ALA A 80 -3.55 4.42 22.31
N ARG A 81 -3.21 3.14 22.56
CA ARG A 81 -2.49 2.31 21.57
C ARG A 81 -3.37 1.79 20.43
N ARG A 82 -4.70 1.80 20.59
CA ARG A 82 -5.61 1.15 19.62
C ARG A 82 -6.00 2.02 18.42
N ARG A 83 -5.68 3.32 18.37
CA ARG A 83 -6.13 4.18 17.25
C ARG A 83 -5.00 4.89 16.47
N PRO A 84 -5.12 5.00 15.12
CA PRO A 84 -5.98 4.19 14.25
C PRO A 84 -5.37 3.90 12.87
N LEU A 85 -5.40 2.62 12.48
CA LEU A 85 -5.47 2.21 11.05
C LEU A 85 -6.44 3.14 10.29
N GLY A 86 -7.56 3.47 10.93
CA GLY A 86 -8.54 4.42 10.44
C GLY A 86 -8.02 5.80 10.02
N ARG A 87 -6.96 6.38 10.61
CA ARG A 87 -6.48 7.72 10.17
C ARG A 87 -5.62 7.64 8.92
N ARG A 88 -4.77 6.61 8.80
CA ARG A 88 -4.00 6.37 7.56
C ARG A 88 -4.90 5.86 6.44
N ALA A 89 -5.80 4.94 6.76
CA ALA A 89 -6.86 4.49 5.88
C ALA A 89 -7.71 5.67 5.41
N ALA A 90 -8.14 6.55 6.33
CA ALA A 90 -8.90 7.76 5.99
C ALA A 90 -8.08 8.73 5.14
N GLN A 91 -6.77 8.88 5.37
CA GLN A 91 -5.91 9.70 4.51
C GLN A 91 -5.83 9.13 3.09
N ILE A 92 -5.68 7.82 2.95
CA ILE A 92 -5.65 7.14 1.65
C ILE A 92 -7.01 7.24 0.97
N LEU A 93 -8.10 6.98 1.70
CA LEU A 93 -9.48 7.15 1.24
C LEU A 93 -9.77 8.59 0.81
N LEU A 94 -9.30 9.57 1.57
CA LEU A 94 -9.50 10.98 1.25
C LEU A 94 -8.69 11.37 0.01
N ALA A 95 -7.44 10.92 -0.09
CA ALA A 95 -6.63 11.12 -1.28
C ALA A 95 -7.28 10.47 -2.50
N ALA A 96 -7.79 9.24 -2.36
CA ALA A 96 -8.54 8.53 -3.39
C ALA A 96 -9.76 9.33 -3.83
N ALA A 97 -10.63 9.69 -2.87
CA ALA A 97 -11.85 10.43 -3.16
C ALA A 97 -11.63 11.80 -3.82
N ILE A 98 -10.46 12.44 -3.62
CA ILE A 98 -10.13 13.72 -4.24
C ILE A 98 -9.53 13.52 -5.64
N VAL A 99 -8.59 12.58 -5.76
CA VAL A 99 -7.83 12.37 -7.00
C VAL A 99 -8.67 11.61 -8.02
N GLU A 100 -9.40 10.59 -7.60
CA GLU A 100 -10.09 9.66 -8.49
C GLU A 100 -11.16 10.34 -9.38
N PRO A 101 -12.00 11.28 -8.92
CA PRO A 101 -12.91 12.02 -9.80
C PRO A 101 -12.20 12.89 -10.85
N LEU A 102 -11.04 13.46 -10.52
CA LEU A 102 -10.24 14.27 -11.45
C LEU A 102 -9.72 13.43 -12.62
N PHE A 103 -9.37 12.17 -12.35
CA PHE A 103 -8.79 11.25 -13.32
C PHE A 103 -9.84 10.36 -14.01
N TYR A 104 -10.96 10.06 -13.36
CA TYR A 104 -12.00 9.20 -13.93
C TYR A 104 -12.58 9.78 -15.24
N GLY A 105 -12.73 11.11 -15.31
CA GLY A 105 -13.17 11.81 -16.52
C GLY A 105 -12.22 11.67 -17.72
N VAL A 106 -10.97 11.28 -17.49
CA VAL A 106 -9.94 11.12 -18.53
C VAL A 106 -9.72 9.64 -18.88
N PHE A 107 -9.77 8.73 -17.90
CA PHE A 107 -9.34 7.34 -18.08
C PHE A 107 -10.47 6.30 -18.08
N VAL A 108 -11.71 6.66 -17.70
CA VAL A 108 -12.93 5.78 -17.70
C VAL A 108 -12.82 4.54 -16.78
N HIS A 109 -11.70 4.35 -16.09
CA HIS A 109 -11.43 3.22 -15.21
C HIS A 109 -11.05 3.73 -13.82
N LEU A 110 -11.27 2.88 -12.81
CA LEU A 110 -10.81 3.18 -11.45
C LEU A 110 -9.30 2.98 -11.35
N ASP A 111 -8.67 3.88 -10.59
CA ASP A 111 -7.22 4.02 -10.54
C ASP A 111 -6.61 3.13 -9.43
N ILE A 112 -5.29 3.20 -9.26
CA ILE A 112 -4.52 2.46 -8.25
C ILE A 112 -5.06 2.67 -6.83
N LEU A 113 -5.67 3.82 -6.56
CA LEU A 113 -6.25 4.20 -5.27
C LEU A 113 -7.42 3.28 -4.86
N ALA A 114 -8.36 2.97 -5.75
CA ALA A 114 -9.42 1.99 -5.48
C ALA A 114 -8.84 0.60 -5.17
N THR A 115 -7.81 0.20 -5.92
CA THR A 115 -7.16 -1.10 -5.73
C THR A 115 -6.46 -1.17 -4.36
N LEU A 116 -5.77 -0.11 -3.95
CA LEU A 116 -5.15 -0.02 -2.63
C LEU A 116 -6.16 -0.04 -1.49
N LEU A 117 -7.34 0.57 -1.68
CA LEU A 117 -8.44 0.46 -0.72
C LEU A 117 -8.90 -0.99 -0.58
N LEU A 118 -9.09 -1.72 -1.68
CA LEU A 118 -9.44 -3.13 -1.65
C LEU A 118 -8.36 -3.97 -0.95
N VAL A 119 -7.08 -3.71 -1.23
CA VAL A 119 -5.96 -4.37 -0.53
C VAL A 119 -5.99 -4.07 0.97
N LEU A 120 -6.29 -2.83 1.36
CA LEU A 120 -6.43 -2.47 2.77
C LEU A 120 -7.57 -3.24 3.45
N LEU A 121 -8.74 -3.32 2.80
CA LEU A 121 -9.89 -4.08 3.30
C LEU A 121 -9.56 -5.58 3.40
N LEU A 122 -8.89 -6.11 2.39
CA LEU A 122 -8.46 -7.51 2.34
C LEU A 122 -7.45 -7.83 3.46
N HIS A 123 -6.48 -6.94 3.68
CA HIS A 123 -5.54 -7.05 4.79
C HIS A 123 -6.25 -6.92 6.14
N ALA A 124 -7.21 -6.02 6.28
CA ALA A 124 -8.00 -5.87 7.50
C ALA A 124 -8.84 -7.13 7.81
N ALA A 125 -9.37 -7.79 6.79
CA ALA A 125 -10.15 -9.02 6.92
C ALA A 125 -9.27 -10.25 7.22
N LEU A 126 -8.15 -10.42 6.50
CA LEU A 126 -7.27 -11.59 6.62
C LEU A 126 -6.22 -11.47 7.74
N GLY A 127 -5.90 -10.24 8.15
CA GLY A 127 -4.82 -9.96 9.10
C GLY A 127 -3.49 -10.56 8.65
N ARG A 128 -2.85 -11.35 9.52
CA ARG A 128 -1.56 -12.00 9.24
C ARG A 128 -1.63 -13.03 8.11
N ALA A 129 -2.80 -13.62 7.84
CA ALA A 129 -2.96 -14.58 6.75
C ALA A 129 -2.80 -13.92 5.38
N PHE A 130 -2.95 -12.59 5.29
CA PHE A 130 -2.75 -11.82 4.06
C PHE A 130 -1.41 -12.12 3.38
N VAL A 131 -0.32 -12.19 4.17
CA VAL A 131 1.02 -12.46 3.64
C VAL A 131 1.14 -13.88 3.08
N LEU A 132 0.43 -14.84 3.67
CA LEU A 132 0.41 -16.23 3.21
C LEU A 132 -0.38 -16.39 1.91
N CYS A 133 -1.29 -15.46 1.61
CA CYS A 133 -2.03 -15.44 0.35
C CYS A 133 -1.22 -14.87 -0.82
N ALA A 134 -0.06 -14.25 -0.60
CA ALA A 134 0.79 -13.69 -1.65
C ALA A 134 1.07 -14.65 -2.83
N PRO A 135 1.52 -15.91 -2.60
CA PRO A 135 1.72 -16.86 -3.70
C PRO A 135 0.42 -17.22 -4.41
N LEU A 136 -0.71 -17.27 -3.69
CA LEU A 136 -2.01 -17.52 -4.32
C LEU A 136 -2.39 -16.39 -5.28
N PHE A 137 -2.15 -15.12 -4.90
CA PHE A 137 -2.41 -13.98 -5.78
C PHE A 137 -1.51 -13.99 -7.04
N LEU A 138 -0.26 -14.43 -6.92
CA LEU A 138 0.67 -14.50 -8.06
C LEU A 138 0.39 -15.66 -9.01
N LEU A 139 -0.05 -16.80 -8.46
CA LEU A 139 -0.25 -18.04 -9.22
C LEU A 139 -1.69 -18.20 -9.72
N ALA A 140 -2.62 -17.39 -9.24
CA ALA A 140 -3.99 -17.43 -9.72
C ALA A 140 -4.04 -16.95 -11.19
N PRO A 141 -4.54 -17.79 -12.11
CA PRO A 141 -4.56 -17.47 -13.53
C PRO A 141 -5.62 -16.43 -13.91
N TRP A 142 -6.48 -16.04 -12.97
CA TRP A 142 -7.60 -15.13 -13.20
C TRP A 142 -7.76 -14.17 -12.04
N ASP A 143 -7.93 -12.89 -12.36
CA ASP A 143 -8.28 -11.84 -11.41
C ASP A 143 -9.69 -11.32 -11.73
N PRO A 144 -10.67 -11.47 -10.81
CA PRO A 144 -12.03 -10.99 -11.03
C PRO A 144 -12.11 -9.48 -11.25
N THR A 145 -11.15 -8.71 -10.73
CA THR A 145 -11.17 -7.25 -10.74
C THR A 145 -10.60 -6.61 -12.01
N ALA A 146 -9.95 -7.40 -12.86
CA ALA A 146 -9.31 -6.92 -14.09
C ALA A 146 -10.29 -6.28 -15.10
N ALA A 147 -11.59 -6.55 -14.97
CA ALA A 147 -12.63 -5.92 -15.80
C ALA A 147 -13.00 -4.50 -15.36
N TRP A 148 -12.68 -4.10 -14.12
CA TRP A 148 -13.11 -2.83 -13.54
C TRP A 148 -11.95 -1.93 -13.09
N LEU A 149 -10.80 -2.52 -12.78
CA LEU A 149 -9.62 -1.82 -12.27
C LEU A 149 -8.53 -1.75 -13.34
N ASN A 150 -7.89 -0.60 -13.49
CA ASN A 150 -6.66 -0.49 -14.30
C ASN A 150 -5.52 -1.36 -13.75
N TYR A 151 -5.56 -1.62 -12.44
CA TYR A 151 -4.55 -2.39 -11.73
C TYR A 151 -5.22 -3.62 -11.10
N PRO A 152 -4.92 -4.83 -11.62
CA PRO A 152 -5.50 -6.06 -11.09
C PRO A 152 -5.19 -6.21 -9.60
N LEU A 153 -6.23 -6.45 -8.79
CA LEU A 153 -6.14 -6.58 -7.34
C LEU A 153 -5.08 -7.60 -6.91
N PHE A 154 -4.97 -8.73 -7.59
CA PHE A 154 -4.03 -9.79 -7.22
C PHE A 154 -2.57 -9.36 -7.41
N LEU A 155 -2.29 -8.61 -8.47
CA LEU A 155 -0.96 -8.04 -8.70
C LEU A 155 -0.60 -7.08 -7.57
N VAL A 156 -1.48 -6.12 -7.27
CA VAL A 156 -1.26 -5.11 -6.22
C VAL A 156 -1.20 -5.76 -4.83
N ALA A 157 -2.09 -6.71 -4.55
CA ALA A 157 -2.10 -7.45 -3.29
C ALA A 157 -0.81 -8.24 -3.08
N SER A 158 -0.26 -8.87 -4.13
CA SER A 158 1.00 -9.61 -4.03
C SER A 158 2.20 -8.70 -3.72
N GLN A 159 2.27 -7.53 -4.34
CA GLN A 159 3.31 -6.52 -4.08
C GLN A 159 3.20 -5.96 -2.65
N ALA A 160 1.98 -5.64 -2.20
CA ALA A 160 1.74 -5.20 -0.84
C ALA A 160 2.10 -6.31 0.17
N ALA A 161 1.77 -7.57 -0.12
CA ALA A 161 2.15 -8.69 0.72
C ALA A 161 3.67 -8.89 0.76
N ALA A 162 4.40 -8.67 -0.35
CA ALA A 162 5.86 -8.67 -0.37
C ALA A 162 6.43 -7.56 0.54
N GLY A 163 5.85 -6.35 0.51
CA GLY A 163 6.19 -5.28 1.42
C GLY A 163 5.99 -5.65 2.90
N ALA A 164 4.85 -6.24 3.22
CA ALA A 164 4.56 -6.75 4.57
C ALA A 164 5.54 -7.87 4.99
N LEU A 165 5.92 -8.75 4.07
CA LEU A 165 6.92 -9.79 4.30
C LEU A 165 8.32 -9.19 4.58
N LEU A 166 8.73 -8.18 3.82
CA LEU A 166 9.98 -7.45 4.06
C LEU A 166 10.00 -6.81 5.44
N ARG A 167 8.85 -6.32 5.94
CA ARG A 167 8.76 -5.79 7.30
C ARG A 167 8.93 -6.87 8.37
N THR A 168 8.29 -8.02 8.20
CA THR A 168 8.31 -9.11 9.20
C THR A 168 9.62 -9.88 9.22
N ARG A 169 10.24 -10.07 8.05
CA ARG A 169 11.46 -10.91 7.91
C ARG A 169 12.72 -10.14 7.54
N GLY A 170 12.62 -8.92 6.99
CA GLY A 170 13.79 -8.14 6.60
C GLY A 170 14.67 -7.70 7.77
N GLY A 171 14.13 -7.66 9.00
CA GLY A 171 14.92 -7.45 10.21
C GLY A 171 15.90 -8.60 10.52
N LEU A 172 15.63 -9.81 10.05
CA LEU A 172 16.52 -10.98 10.23
C LEU A 172 17.72 -10.96 9.28
N ALA A 173 17.68 -10.16 8.22
CA ALA A 173 18.78 -10.03 7.25
C ALA A 173 19.75 -8.88 7.61
N ALA A 174 19.39 -8.04 8.58
CA ALA A 174 20.20 -6.90 9.03
C ALA A 174 20.87 -7.15 10.40
N SER A 175 20.75 -8.37 10.95
CA SER A 175 21.37 -8.86 12.18
C SER A 175 22.42 -9.92 11.86
#